data_AF-A0AAV8Z5C0-F1
#
_entry.id   AF-A0AAV8Z5C0-F1
#
_cell.length_a   1.000
_cell.length_b   1.000
_cell.length_c   1.000
_cell.angle_alpha   90.00
_cell.angle_beta   90.00
_cell.angle_gamma   90.00
#
_symmetry.space_group_name_H-M   'P 1'
#
loop_
_entity.id
_entity.type
_entity.pdbx_description
1 polymer ?
#
loop_
_entity_poly.entity_id
_entity_poly.type
_entity_poly.pdbx_seq_one_letter_code
_entity_poly.pdbx_strand_id
1 'polypeptide(L)'
;MNKKPQQAWELYAKMENGSESFNLLLLIANDCYRMGEFWYAAKAFDTLDRLEPNPEFWEGKRGAIVGVFQHFFCRGWWHRNSPVDTLGDVLQLLRCSTSNQADQIAKVIRKWAKENRLTIS
;
A
#
# COMPACT_ATOMS: atom_id res chain seq x y z
N MET A 1 -15.90 -9.46 -1.71
CA MET A 1 -14.69 -9.54 -2.57
C MET A 1 -14.11 -10.97 -2.53
N ASN A 2 -13.75 -11.56 -3.69
CA ASN A 2 -13.35 -12.98 -3.81
C ASN A 2 -11.90 -13.30 -3.35
N LYS A 3 -11.28 -12.44 -2.53
CA LYS A 3 -9.87 -12.53 -2.08
C LYS A 3 -8.84 -12.67 -3.21
N LYS A 4 -9.08 -12.01 -4.34
CA LYS A 4 -8.16 -11.97 -5.49
C LYS A 4 -7.83 -10.52 -5.87
N PRO A 5 -7.19 -9.75 -4.97
CA PRO A 5 -6.91 -8.33 -5.21
C PRO A 5 -5.94 -8.12 -6.39
N GLN A 6 -5.04 -9.08 -6.63
CA GLN A 6 -4.16 -9.07 -7.80
C GLN A 6 -4.93 -9.04 -9.13
N GLN A 7 -5.98 -9.85 -9.27
CA GLN A 7 -6.77 -9.90 -10.50
C GLN A 7 -7.53 -8.59 -10.73
N ALA A 8 -8.02 -7.96 -9.65
CA ALA A 8 -8.65 -6.65 -9.74
C ALA A 8 -7.65 -5.58 -10.18
N TRP A 9 -6.42 -5.62 -9.64
CA TRP A 9 -5.34 -4.72 -10.06
C TRP A 9 -4.93 -4.93 -11.53
N GLU A 10 -4.80 -6.18 -11.98
CA GLU A 10 -4.49 -6.50 -13.38
C GLU A 10 -5.59 -6.07 -14.34
N LEU A 11 -6.86 -6.14 -13.92
CA LEU A 11 -7.97 -5.60 -14.69
C LEU A 11 -7.84 -4.09 -14.85
N TYR A 12 -7.64 -3.36 -13.74
CA TYR A 12 -7.40 -1.92 -13.78
C TYR A 12 -6.25 -1.55 -14.71
N ALA A 13 -5.12 -2.25 -14.62
CA ALA A 13 -3.93 -1.97 -15.45
C ALA A 13 -4.15 -2.16 -16.96
N LYS A 14 -5.21 -2.87 -17.37
CA LYS A 14 -5.58 -3.07 -18.78
C LYS A 14 -6.64 -2.07 -19.27
N MET A 15 -7.25 -1.30 -18.36
CA MET A 15 -8.25 -0.31 -18.73
C MET A 15 -7.59 0.96 -19.25
N GLU A 16 -8.25 1.60 -20.20
CA GLU A 16 -7.91 2.97 -20.59
C GLU A 16 -8.28 3.95 -19.48
N ASN A 17 -7.53 5.04 -19.39
CA ASN A 17 -7.78 6.07 -18.39
C ASN A 17 -9.17 6.69 -18.63
N GLY A 18 -10.04 6.56 -17.64
CA GLY A 18 -11.41 7.08 -17.71
C GLY A 18 -12.16 6.92 -16.39
N SER A 19 -13.41 7.38 -16.37
CA SER A 19 -14.27 7.34 -15.17
C SER A 19 -14.47 5.91 -14.63
N GLU A 20 -14.58 4.91 -15.52
CA GLU A 20 -14.70 3.51 -15.12
C GLU A 20 -13.43 2.99 -14.44
N SER A 21 -12.24 3.32 -14.96
CA SER A 21 -10.97 2.95 -14.34
C SER A 21 -10.80 3.58 -12.96
N PHE A 22 -11.28 4.82 -12.78
CA PHE A 22 -11.23 5.53 -11.50
C PHE A 22 -12.18 4.89 -10.47
N ASN A 23 -13.41 4.56 -10.90
CA ASN A 23 -14.37 3.84 -10.05
C ASN A 23 -13.85 2.47 -9.63
N LEU A 24 -13.17 1.75 -10.54
CA LEU A 24 -12.54 0.48 -10.19
C LEU A 24 -11.42 0.66 -9.17
N LEU A 25 -10.60 1.72 -9.29
CA LEU A 25 -9.58 2.05 -8.28
C LEU A 25 -10.21 2.34 -6.92
N LEU A 26 -11.31 3.11 -6.86
CA LEU A 26 -12.03 3.37 -5.60
C LEU A 26 -12.53 2.07 -4.96
N LEU A 27 -13.06 1.14 -5.75
CA LEU A 27 -13.50 -0.16 -5.27
C LEU A 27 -12.33 -0.99 -4.74
N ILE A 28 -11.22 -1.06 -5.49
CA ILE A 28 -10.01 -1.77 -5.06
C ILE A 28 -9.50 -1.17 -3.75
N ALA A 29 -9.35 0.15 -3.68
CA ALA A 29 -8.84 0.84 -2.51
C ALA A 29 -9.66 0.53 -1.25
N ASN A 30 -10.98 0.76 -1.31
CA ASN A 30 -11.86 0.62 -0.16
C ASN A 30 -12.07 -0.84 0.26
N ASP A 31 -12.34 -1.73 -0.69
CA ASP A 31 -12.63 -3.11 -0.35
C ASP A 31 -11.36 -3.85 0.06
N CYS A 32 -10.21 -3.57 -0.55
CA CYS A 32 -8.94 -4.20 -0.12
C CYS A 32 -8.57 -3.72 1.28
N TYR A 33 -8.82 -2.45 1.59
CA TYR A 33 -8.63 -1.92 2.93
C TYR A 33 -9.48 -2.65 3.97
N ARG A 34 -10.79 -2.80 3.70
CA ARG A 34 -11.72 -3.50 4.61
C ARG A 34 -11.38 -4.98 4.80
N MET A 35 -10.87 -5.63 3.76
CA MET A 35 -10.53 -7.05 3.79
C MET A 35 -9.13 -7.35 4.38
N GLY A 36 -8.34 -6.30 4.68
CA GLY A 36 -6.96 -6.43 5.14
C GLY A 36 -5.95 -6.75 4.03
N GLU A 37 -6.34 -6.62 2.75
CA GLU A 37 -5.45 -6.73 1.60
C GLU A 37 -4.70 -5.41 1.37
N PHE A 38 -4.02 -4.95 2.43
CA PHE A 38 -3.55 -3.57 2.53
C PHE A 38 -2.52 -3.16 1.47
N TRP A 39 -1.77 -4.10 0.91
CA TRP A 39 -0.80 -3.80 -0.15
C TRP A 39 -1.49 -3.23 -1.39
N TYR A 40 -2.54 -3.90 -1.87
CA TYR A 40 -3.31 -3.44 -3.02
C TYR A 40 -4.14 -2.21 -2.69
N ALA A 41 -4.61 -2.08 -1.45
CA ALA A 41 -5.27 -0.87 -0.98
C ALA A 41 -4.32 0.35 -1.07
N ALA A 42 -3.09 0.22 -0.56
CA ALA A 42 -2.08 1.29 -0.58
C ALA A 42 -1.72 1.71 -2.02
N LYS A 43 -1.54 0.75 -2.93
CA LYS A 43 -1.28 1.03 -4.36
C LYS A 43 -2.44 1.78 -5.01
N ALA A 44 -3.68 1.38 -4.73
CA ALA A 44 -4.85 2.02 -5.31
C ALA A 44 -5.03 3.44 -4.78
N PHE A 45 -4.90 3.66 -3.47
CA PHE A 45 -4.95 5.01 -2.90
C PHE A 45 -3.83 5.92 -3.40
N ASP A 46 -2.61 5.41 -3.57
CA ASP A 46 -1.51 6.18 -4.16
C ASP A 46 -1.79 6.57 -5.62
N THR A 47 -2.41 5.68 -6.39
CA THR A 47 -2.76 5.98 -7.78
C THR A 47 -3.90 7.00 -7.84
N LEU A 48 -4.91 6.87 -6.98
CA LEU A 48 -6.00 7.83 -6.84
C LEU A 48 -5.47 9.22 -6.47
N ASP A 49 -4.56 9.32 -5.50
CA ASP A 49 -3.96 10.58 -5.05
C ASP A 49 -3.16 11.29 -6.17
N ARG A 50 -2.52 10.52 -7.08
CA ARG A 50 -1.84 11.08 -8.26
C ARG A 50 -2.80 11.56 -9.34
N LEU A 51 -3.95 10.90 -9.50
CA LEU A 51 -4.96 11.24 -10.49
C LEU A 51 -5.79 12.45 -10.04
N GLU A 52 -6.25 12.43 -8.80
CA GLU A 52 -7.05 13.46 -8.17
C GLU A 52 -6.62 13.63 -6.70
N PRO A 53 -5.73 14.59 -6.40
CA PRO A 53 -5.22 14.78 -5.04
C PRO A 53 -6.36 15.09 -4.06
N ASN A 54 -6.52 14.24 -3.04
CA ASN A 54 -7.55 14.38 -2.02
C ASN A 54 -6.98 13.96 -0.65
N PRO A 55 -7.14 14.78 0.41
CA PRO A 55 -6.71 14.43 1.76
C PRO A 55 -7.18 13.04 2.23
N GLU A 56 -8.38 12.60 1.85
CA GLU A 56 -8.93 11.29 2.24
C GLU A 56 -8.12 10.12 1.63
N PHE A 57 -7.60 10.29 0.41
CA PHE A 57 -6.76 9.26 -0.23
C PHE A 57 -5.41 9.15 0.46
N TRP A 58 -4.84 10.27 0.90
CA TRP A 58 -3.63 10.24 1.74
C TRP A 58 -3.89 9.51 3.06
N GLU A 59 -5.02 9.79 3.73
CA GLU A 59 -5.38 9.11 4.98
C GLU A 59 -5.56 7.60 4.77
N GLY A 60 -6.25 7.19 3.71
CA GLY A 60 -6.42 5.80 3.32
C GLY A 60 -5.10 5.10 2.98
N LYS A 61 -4.24 5.76 2.19
CA LYS A 61 -2.89 5.28 1.86
C LYS A 61 -2.05 5.07 3.12
N ARG A 62 -2.03 6.07 4.01
CA ARG A 62 -1.29 6.01 5.28
C ARG A 62 -1.78 4.86 6.16
N GLY A 63 -3.10 4.70 6.31
CA GLY A 63 -3.69 3.59 7.06
C GLY A 63 -3.32 2.23 6.46
N ALA A 64 -3.37 2.11 5.14
CA ALA A 64 -3.04 0.87 4.43
C ALA A 64 -1.56 0.51 4.62
N ILE A 65 -0.64 1.48 4.53
CA ILE A 65 0.79 1.26 4.76
C ILE A 65 1.06 0.75 6.18
N VAL A 66 0.41 1.33 7.18
CA VAL A 66 0.52 0.84 8.56
C VAL A 66 -0.08 -0.56 8.70
N GLY A 67 -1.18 -0.86 8.01
CA GLY A 67 -1.76 -2.20 7.95
C GLY A 67 -0.85 -3.25 7.30
N VAL A 68 -0.13 -2.88 6.23
CA VAL A 68 0.92 -3.74 5.63
C VAL A 68 2.01 -4.01 6.65
N PHE A 69 2.49 -2.97 7.33
CA PHE A 69 3.50 -3.12 8.37
C PHE A 69 3.01 -4.00 9.52
N GLN A 70 1.79 -3.81 10.02
CA GLN A 70 1.18 -4.63 11.07
C GLN A 70 1.12 -6.12 10.69
N HIS A 71 0.84 -6.45 9.43
CA HIS A 71 0.85 -7.84 8.97
C HIS A 71 2.22 -8.51 9.13
N PHE A 72 3.30 -7.76 8.95
CA PHE A 72 4.66 -8.28 9.18
C PHE A 72 4.93 -8.57 10.66
N PHE A 73 4.44 -7.74 11.59
CA PHE A 73 4.58 -7.99 13.03
C PHE A 73 3.67 -9.11 13.55
N CYS A 74 2.37 -9.01 13.29
CA CYS A 74 1.37 -9.78 14.05
C CYS A 74 1.17 -11.20 13.49
N ARG A 75 1.37 -11.43 12.19
CA ARG A 75 1.01 -12.72 11.57
C ARG A 75 2.17 -13.69 11.38
N GLY A 76 3.38 -13.36 11.84
CA GLY A 76 4.58 -14.17 11.56
C GLY A 76 4.83 -14.33 10.05
N TRP A 77 4.22 -13.46 9.24
CA TRP A 77 4.19 -13.53 7.77
C TRP A 77 5.57 -13.29 7.15
N TRP A 78 6.48 -12.73 7.95
CA TRP A 78 7.91 -12.56 7.65
C TRP A 78 8.60 -13.86 7.18
N HIS A 79 8.15 -15.03 7.65
CA HIS A 79 8.75 -16.31 7.26
C HIS A 79 8.25 -16.87 5.92
N ARG A 80 7.16 -16.34 5.34
CA ARG A 80 6.46 -17.00 4.22
C ARG A 80 6.51 -16.24 2.89
N ASN A 81 6.74 -14.93 2.92
CA ASN A 81 6.82 -14.07 1.75
C ASN A 81 8.04 -13.15 1.86
N SER A 82 8.65 -12.79 0.72
CA SER A 82 9.80 -11.87 0.66
C SER A 82 9.40 -10.51 1.27
N PRO A 83 9.75 -10.24 2.54
CA PRO A 83 9.34 -9.01 3.23
C PRO A 83 10.10 -7.80 2.67
N VAL A 84 11.26 -8.05 2.07
CA VAL A 84 12.21 -7.06 1.61
C VAL A 84 11.63 -6.28 0.43
N ASP A 85 11.06 -6.98 -0.55
CA ASP A 85 10.51 -6.35 -1.75
C ASP A 85 9.27 -5.51 -1.40
N THR A 86 8.35 -6.08 -0.62
CA THR A 86 7.12 -5.36 -0.22
C THR A 86 7.41 -4.15 0.66
N LEU A 87 8.36 -4.25 1.61
CA LEU A 87 8.71 -3.10 2.45
C LEU A 87 9.51 -2.04 1.67
N GLY A 88 10.34 -2.44 0.71
CA GLY A 88 11.00 -1.53 -0.22
C GLY A 88 9.98 -0.72 -1.03
N ASP A 89 9.00 -1.41 -1.61
CA ASP A 89 7.94 -0.76 -2.37
C ASP A 89 7.07 0.16 -1.49
N VAL A 90 6.77 -0.25 -0.24
CA VAL A 90 6.08 0.62 0.73
C VAL A 90 6.88 1.89 1.03
N LEU A 91 8.20 1.78 1.21
CA LEU A 91 9.06 2.94 1.41
C LEU A 91 9.09 3.85 0.17
N GLN A 92 9.02 3.26 -1.03
CA GLN A 92 8.89 4.03 -2.27
C GLN A 92 7.56 4.79 -2.33
N LEU A 93 6.44 4.15 -1.97
CA LEU A 93 5.14 4.82 -1.90
C LEU A 93 5.15 5.98 -0.89
N LEU A 94 5.82 5.83 0.26
CA LEU A 94 5.96 6.91 1.25
C LEU A 94 6.83 8.07 0.74
N ARG A 95 7.90 7.80 -0.01
CA ARG A 95 8.76 8.84 -0.60
C ARG A 95 8.02 9.74 -1.58
N CYS A 96 6.97 9.22 -2.23
CA CYS A 96 6.16 10.01 -3.15
C CYS A 96 5.22 11.01 -2.45
N SER A 97 5.12 10.99 -1.11
CA SER A 97 4.25 11.91 -0.36
C SER A 97 5.07 12.96 0.39
N THR A 98 4.65 14.22 0.32
CA THR A 98 5.34 15.39 0.91
C THR A 98 5.04 15.61 2.40
N SER A 99 4.34 14.67 3.05
CA SER A 99 3.89 14.81 4.42
C SER A 99 4.98 14.42 5.43
N ASN A 100 5.19 15.25 6.46
CA ASN A 100 6.07 14.93 7.59
C ASN A 100 5.70 13.61 8.28
N GLN A 101 4.43 13.18 8.20
CA GLN A 101 3.98 11.90 8.74
C GLN A 101 4.55 10.71 7.94
N ALA A 102 4.70 10.86 6.63
CA ALA A 102 5.27 9.82 5.76
C ALA A 102 6.70 9.49 6.18
N ASP A 103 7.50 10.52 6.46
CA ASP A 103 8.88 10.38 6.92
C ASP A 103 8.99 9.70 8.28
N GLN A 104 8.08 10.02 9.21
CA GLN A 104 8.04 9.36 10.52
C GLN A 104 7.74 7.87 10.37
N ILE A 105 6.76 7.50 9.55
CA ILE A 105 6.42 6.10 9.28
C ILE A 105 7.60 5.39 8.61
N ALA A 106 8.21 6.00 7.60
CA ALA A 106 9.37 5.43 6.91
C ALA A 106 10.56 5.20 7.86
N LYS A 107 10.81 6.12 8.80
CA LYS A 107 11.85 5.95 9.83
C LYS A 107 11.58 4.74 10.72
N VAL A 108 10.33 4.54 11.16
CA VAL A 108 9.94 3.38 11.98
C VAL A 108 10.12 2.07 11.20
N ILE A 109 9.69 2.02 9.94
CA ILE A 109 9.83 0.83 9.08
C ILE A 109 11.32 0.49 8.89
N ARG A 110 12.17 1.48 8.57
CA ARG A 110 13.61 1.28 8.39
C ARG A 110 14.30 0.83 9.68
N LYS A 111 13.91 1.40 10.83
CA LYS A 111 14.44 1.00 12.14
C LYS A 111 14.14 -0.47 12.42
N TRP A 112 12.88 -0.88 12.24
CA TRP A 112 12.47 -2.26 12.41
C TRP A 112 13.20 -3.22 11.46
N ALA A 113 13.33 -2.84 10.19
CA ALA A 113 14.05 -3.64 9.21
C ALA A 113 15.51 -3.90 9.62
N LYS A 114 16.19 -2.86 10.12
CA LYS A 114 17.56 -2.96 10.64
C LYS A 114 17.65 -3.89 11.85
N GLU A 115 16.72 -3.78 12.79
CA GLU A 115 16.65 -4.65 13.98
C GLU A 115 16.47 -6.13 13.60
N ASN A 116 15.74 -6.40 12.52
CA ASN A 116 15.48 -7.75 12.00
C ASN A 116 16.51 -8.21 10.96
N ARG A 117 17.61 -7.47 10.76
CA ARG A 117 18.69 -7.77 9.79
C ARG A 117 18.19 -7.91 8.34
N LEU A 118 17.14 -7.17 7.98
CA LEU A 118 16.63 -7.10 6.61
C LEU A 118 17.35 -5.97 5.85
N THR A 119 17.92 -6.32 4.71
CA THR A 119 18.54 -5.34 3.79
C THR A 119 17.47 -4.83 2.83
N ILE A 120 16.78 -3.78 3.23
CA ILE A 120 15.78 -3.10 2.38
C ILE A 120 16.48 -1.97 1.64
N SER A 121 16.38 -1.96 0.30
CA SER A 121 17.03 -0.95 -0.56
C SER A 121 16.14 0.26 -0.84
#